data_AF-A0A921BLP5-F1
#
_entry.id   AF-A0A921BLP5-F1
#
_cell.length_a   1.000
_cell.length_b   1.000
_cell.length_c   1.000
_cell.angle_alpha   90.00
_cell.angle_beta   90.00
_cell.angle_gamma   90.00
#
_symmetry.space_group_name_H-M   'P 1'
#
loop_
_entity.id
_entity.type
_entity.pdbx_description
1 polymer ?
#
loop_
_entity_poly.entity_id
_entity_poly.type
_entity_poly.pdbx_seq_one_letter_code
_entity_poly.pdbx_strand_id
1 'polypeptide(L)'
;MTVEVVKSSRSRWPGRTVHVECETLDQVHQSLEAGADALLLDNMTPAQVRACVDEVRAHAARHGVRPLVEASGGITLAVVAEYAATGVDCISSGVLTNAAPALDVDLDLPKAEIPCC
;
A
#
# COMPACT_ATOMS: atom_id res chain seq x y z
N MET A 1 -4.24 -20.39 -7.83
CA MET A 1 -5.54 -19.68 -7.72
C MET A 1 -5.43 -18.25 -8.25
N THR A 2 -4.36 -17.54 -7.89
CA THR A 2 -4.10 -16.14 -8.25
C THR A 2 -4.13 -15.85 -9.76
N VAL A 3 -3.54 -16.71 -10.59
CA VAL A 3 -3.49 -16.53 -12.05
C VAL A 3 -4.89 -16.40 -12.68
N GLU A 4 -5.84 -17.25 -12.27
CA GLU A 4 -7.19 -17.23 -12.84
C GLU A 4 -7.97 -15.98 -12.41
N VAL A 5 -7.75 -15.54 -11.17
CA VAL A 5 -8.40 -14.33 -10.63
C VAL A 5 -7.88 -13.07 -11.32
N VAL A 6 -6.57 -12.97 -11.53
CA VAL A 6 -5.97 -11.83 -12.25
C VAL A 6 -6.46 -11.79 -13.70
N LYS A 7 -6.45 -12.93 -14.41
CA LYS A 7 -6.92 -13.00 -15.81
C LYS A 7 -8.40 -12.66 -15.95
N SER A 8 -9.25 -13.23 -15.10
CA SER A 8 -10.69 -12.94 -15.12
C SER A 8 -11.00 -11.48 -14.78
N SER A 9 -10.26 -10.88 -13.84
CA SER A 9 -10.40 -9.46 -13.47
C SER A 9 -10.08 -8.55 -14.65
N ARG A 10 -8.96 -8.81 -15.37
CA ARG A 10 -8.57 -8.03 -16.56
C ARG A 10 -9.58 -8.14 -17.69
N SER A 11 -10.14 -9.34 -17.90
CA SER A 11 -11.17 -9.57 -18.92
C SER A 11 -12.46 -8.79 -18.61
N ARG A 12 -12.88 -8.79 -17.33
CA ARG A 12 -14.11 -8.13 -16.90
C ARG A 12 -13.99 -6.61 -16.83
N TRP A 13 -12.81 -6.09 -16.50
CA TRP A 13 -12.57 -4.66 -16.29
C TRP A 13 -11.32 -4.17 -17.05
N PRO A 14 -11.37 -4.12 -18.38
CA PRO A 14 -10.23 -3.70 -19.18
C PRO A 14 -9.80 -2.26 -18.84
N GLY A 15 -8.48 -2.04 -18.76
CA GLY A 15 -7.89 -0.72 -18.45
C GLY A 15 -7.88 -0.36 -16.96
N ARG A 16 -8.33 -1.25 -16.07
CA ARG A 16 -8.17 -1.10 -14.62
C ARG A 16 -6.93 -1.85 -14.12
N THR A 17 -6.22 -1.22 -13.21
CA THR A 17 -5.10 -1.83 -12.47
C THR A 17 -5.60 -2.96 -11.60
N VAL A 18 -4.94 -4.11 -11.65
CA VAL A 18 -5.19 -5.24 -10.75
C VAL A 18 -4.11 -5.27 -9.68
N HIS A 19 -4.49 -4.93 -8.45
CA HIS A 19 -3.68 -5.11 -7.24
C HIS A 19 -3.92 -6.50 -6.66
N VAL A 20 -2.84 -7.18 -6.28
CA VAL A 20 -2.93 -8.48 -5.59
C VAL A 20 -2.26 -8.38 -4.23
N GLU A 21 -3.01 -8.74 -3.20
CA GLU A 21 -2.51 -8.84 -1.82
C GLU A 21 -1.75 -10.16 -1.63
N CYS A 22 -0.59 -10.06 -1.00
CA CYS A 22 0.35 -11.15 -0.77
C CYS A 22 0.84 -11.12 0.68
N GLU A 23 0.74 -12.25 1.37
CA GLU A 23 1.25 -12.46 2.73
C GLU A 23 2.59 -13.23 2.71
N THR A 24 2.98 -13.79 1.56
CA THR A 24 4.15 -14.67 1.40
C THR A 24 4.89 -14.43 0.09
N LEU A 25 6.18 -14.79 0.05
CA LEU A 25 7.01 -14.68 -1.16
C LEU A 25 6.50 -15.55 -2.31
N ASP A 26 5.95 -16.74 -2.00
CA ASP A 26 5.38 -17.63 -3.02
C ASP A 26 4.16 -17.00 -3.69
N GLN A 27 3.29 -16.31 -2.93
CA GLN A 27 2.17 -15.56 -3.51
C GLN A 27 2.66 -14.41 -4.39
N VAL A 28 3.78 -13.74 -4.04
CA VAL A 28 4.41 -12.73 -4.89
C VAL A 28 4.83 -13.33 -6.23
N HIS A 29 5.52 -14.48 -6.21
CA HIS A 29 5.89 -15.20 -7.44
C HIS A 29 4.68 -15.55 -8.29
N GLN A 30 3.64 -16.13 -7.69
CA GLN A 30 2.41 -16.47 -8.41
C GLN A 30 1.72 -15.24 -9.01
N SER A 31 1.76 -14.10 -8.31
CA SER A 31 1.13 -12.85 -8.75
C SER A 31 1.91 -12.17 -9.88
N LEU A 32 3.24 -12.26 -9.86
CA LEU A 32 4.11 -11.80 -10.95
C LEU A 32 3.83 -12.59 -12.23
N GLU A 33 3.83 -13.92 -12.14
CA GLU A 33 3.51 -14.80 -13.29
C GLU A 33 2.08 -14.60 -13.80
N ALA A 34 1.16 -14.18 -12.93
CA ALA A 34 -0.21 -13.85 -13.29
C ALA A 34 -0.33 -12.52 -14.07
N GLY A 35 0.70 -11.67 -14.05
CA GLY A 35 0.67 -10.34 -14.63
C GLY A 35 -0.13 -9.33 -13.81
N ALA A 36 0.00 -9.39 -12.48
CA ALA A 36 -0.51 -8.35 -11.58
C ALA A 36 0.14 -6.99 -11.90
N ASP A 37 -0.63 -5.91 -11.85
CA ASP A 37 -0.11 -4.56 -12.11
C ASP A 37 0.51 -3.95 -10.84
N ALA A 38 0.07 -4.40 -9.66
CA ALA A 38 0.70 -4.10 -8.38
C ALA A 38 0.57 -5.24 -7.37
N LEU A 39 1.45 -5.20 -6.38
CA LEU A 39 1.54 -6.13 -5.27
C LEU A 39 1.41 -5.36 -3.96
N LEU A 40 0.49 -5.79 -3.11
CA LEU A 40 0.34 -5.29 -1.75
C LEU A 40 0.85 -6.35 -0.78
N LEU A 41 1.95 -6.06 -0.10
CA LEU A 41 2.61 -6.96 0.83
C LEU A 41 2.00 -6.75 2.22
N ASP A 42 1.14 -7.68 2.65
CA ASP A 42 0.39 -7.55 3.90
C ASP A 42 1.11 -8.20 5.09
N ASN A 43 1.26 -7.44 6.17
CA ASN A 43 1.81 -7.86 7.45
C ASN A 43 3.19 -8.56 7.37
N MET A 44 3.97 -8.28 6.33
CA MET A 44 5.33 -8.81 6.16
C MET A 44 6.34 -7.98 6.95
N THR A 45 7.37 -8.63 7.49
CA THR A 45 8.50 -7.93 8.13
C THR A 45 9.36 -7.19 7.09
N PRO A 46 10.13 -6.16 7.47
CA PRO A 46 11.01 -5.46 6.52
C PRO A 46 12.00 -6.37 5.78
N ALA A 47 12.44 -7.45 6.41
CA ALA A 47 13.32 -8.45 5.78
C ALA A 47 12.60 -9.24 4.68
N GLN A 48 11.36 -9.66 4.94
CA GLN A 48 10.52 -10.34 3.96
C GLN A 48 10.14 -9.39 2.81
N VAL A 49 9.81 -8.14 3.11
CA VAL A 49 9.51 -7.11 2.11
C VAL A 49 10.71 -6.89 1.19
N ARG A 50 11.94 -6.78 1.73
CA ARG A 50 13.16 -6.69 0.90
C ARG A 50 13.30 -7.87 -0.06
N ALA A 51 13.10 -9.10 0.42
CA ALA A 51 13.13 -10.28 -0.44
C ALA A 51 12.09 -10.20 -1.57
N CYS A 52 10.87 -9.73 -1.27
CA CYS A 52 9.82 -9.54 -2.29
C CYS A 52 10.23 -8.47 -3.32
N VAL A 53 10.78 -7.35 -2.87
CA VAL A 53 11.26 -6.27 -3.76
C VAL A 53 12.38 -6.76 -4.68
N ASP A 54 13.31 -7.56 -4.16
CA ASP A 54 14.40 -8.13 -4.96
C ASP A 54 13.88 -9.11 -6.01
N GLU A 55 12.92 -9.97 -5.65
CA GLU A 55 12.25 -10.87 -6.61
C GLU A 55 11.49 -10.09 -7.70
N VAL A 56 10.78 -9.02 -7.33
CA VAL A 56 10.09 -8.13 -8.29
C VAL A 56 11.07 -7.49 -9.26
N ARG A 57 12.23 -7.03 -8.77
CA ARG A 57 13.29 -6.45 -9.62
C ARG A 57 13.90 -7.50 -10.55
N ALA A 58 14.16 -8.70 -10.05
CA ALA A 58 14.68 -9.80 -10.84
C ALA A 58 13.70 -10.23 -11.94
N HIS A 59 12.41 -10.35 -11.62
CA HIS A 59 11.36 -10.61 -12.59
C HIS A 59 11.29 -9.49 -13.64
N ALA A 60 11.30 -8.22 -13.21
CA ALA A 60 11.27 -7.09 -14.13
C ALA A 60 12.47 -7.07 -15.09
N ALA A 61 13.66 -7.43 -14.62
CA ALA A 61 14.84 -7.55 -15.48
C ALA A 61 14.70 -8.65 -16.55
N ARG A 62 13.94 -9.72 -16.27
CA ARG A 62 13.67 -10.82 -17.21
C ARG A 62 12.54 -10.52 -18.20
N HIS A 63 11.51 -9.80 -17.75
CA HIS A 63 10.25 -9.64 -18.49
C HIS A 63 9.97 -8.21 -18.99
N GLY A 64 10.76 -7.22 -18.56
CA GLY A 64 10.61 -5.82 -18.97
C GLY A 64 9.43 -5.08 -18.33
N VAL A 65 8.69 -5.73 -17.43
CA VAL A 65 7.53 -5.16 -16.73
C VAL A 65 7.75 -5.28 -15.23
N ARG A 66 7.59 -4.16 -14.52
CA ARG A 66 7.69 -4.10 -13.06
C ARG A 66 6.34 -3.67 -12.46
N PRO A 67 5.67 -4.51 -11.65
CA PRO A 67 4.51 -4.06 -10.89
C PRO A 67 4.91 -3.05 -9.82
N LEU A 68 3.94 -2.22 -9.41
CA LEU A 68 4.08 -1.39 -8.21
C LEU A 68 4.14 -2.29 -6.97
N VAL A 69 4.99 -1.97 -6.01
CA VAL A 69 5.10 -2.70 -4.74
C VAL A 69 4.70 -1.78 -3.59
N GLU A 70 3.69 -2.20 -2.84
CA GLU A 70 3.15 -1.51 -1.68
C GLU A 70 3.35 -2.36 -0.43
N ALA A 71 3.79 -1.76 0.69
CA ALA A 71 3.78 -2.42 2.00
C ALA A 71 2.57 -1.98 2.82
N SER A 72 1.90 -2.93 3.46
CA SER A 72 0.70 -2.74 4.28
C SER A 72 0.79 -3.57 5.57
N GLY A 73 -0.09 -3.26 6.53
CA GLY A 73 -0.28 -4.04 7.74
C GLY A 73 0.57 -3.57 8.92
N GLY A 74 -0.08 -3.02 9.95
CA GLY A 74 0.58 -2.66 11.22
C GLY A 74 1.67 -1.58 11.15
N ILE A 75 1.84 -0.89 10.02
CA ILE A 75 2.90 0.11 9.85
C ILE A 75 2.55 1.40 10.58
N THR A 76 3.38 1.77 11.55
CA THR A 76 3.27 3.00 12.34
C THR A 76 4.37 4.00 11.99
N LEU A 77 4.25 5.25 12.46
CA LEU A 77 5.29 6.26 12.30
C LEU A 77 6.66 5.82 12.85
N ALA A 78 6.69 4.96 13.87
CA ALA A 78 7.94 4.48 14.48
C ALA A 78 8.71 3.53 13.56
N VAL A 79 8.02 2.75 12.72
CA VAL A 79 8.63 1.70 11.89
C VAL A 79 8.60 2.01 10.39
N VAL A 80 7.86 3.04 9.96
CA VAL A 80 7.67 3.39 8.53
C VAL A 80 8.99 3.61 7.79
N ALA A 81 10.00 4.16 8.45
CA ALA A 81 11.32 4.40 7.86
C ALA A 81 12.02 3.09 7.45
N GLU A 82 11.86 2.03 8.25
CA GLU A 82 12.44 0.72 7.95
C GLU A 82 11.78 0.08 6.72
N TYR A 83 10.46 0.26 6.58
CA TYR A 83 9.69 -0.18 5.42
C TYR A 83 10.06 0.62 4.17
N ALA A 84 10.17 1.95 4.27
CA ALA A 84 10.58 2.80 3.15
C ALA A 84 11.97 2.42 2.62
N ALA A 85 12.90 2.08 3.50
CA ALA A 85 14.25 1.66 3.14
C ALA A 85 14.31 0.29 2.42
N THR A 86 13.22 -0.48 2.38
CA THR A 86 13.18 -1.76 1.66
C THR A 86 13.14 -1.60 0.14
N GLY A 87 12.77 -0.41 -0.35
CA GLY A 87 12.62 -0.14 -1.78
C GLY A 87 11.24 -0.41 -2.35
N VAL A 88 10.20 -0.48 -1.50
CA VAL A 88 8.80 -0.39 -1.92
C VAL A 88 8.50 0.98 -2.53
N ASP A 89 7.52 1.02 -3.42
CA ASP A 89 7.08 2.26 -4.08
C ASP A 89 6.08 3.04 -3.22
N CYS A 90 5.27 2.33 -2.43
CA CYS A 90 4.19 2.88 -1.62
C CYS A 90 4.11 2.18 -0.25
N ILE A 91 3.55 2.90 0.72
CA ILE A 91 3.22 2.36 2.04
C ILE A 91 1.80 2.81 2.38
N SER A 92 0.94 1.87 2.74
CA SER A 92 -0.37 2.16 3.32
C SER A 92 -0.36 1.96 4.83
N SER A 93 -1.02 2.86 5.54
CA SER A 93 -1.15 2.80 7.00
C SER A 93 -2.56 3.24 7.43
N GLY A 94 -3.31 2.31 8.02
CA GLY A 94 -4.64 2.60 8.58
C GLY A 94 -4.61 3.53 9.80
N VAL A 95 -3.44 3.72 10.43
CA VAL A 95 -3.27 4.63 11.59
C VAL A 95 -3.63 6.07 11.20
N LEU A 96 -3.42 6.45 9.94
CA LEU A 96 -3.69 7.79 9.43
C LEU A 96 -5.18 8.16 9.44
N THR A 97 -6.09 7.17 9.41
CA THR A 97 -7.53 7.43 9.34
C THR A 97 -8.29 6.91 10.55
N ASN A 98 -7.92 5.75 11.07
CA ASN A 98 -8.71 5.06 12.11
C ASN A 98 -8.18 5.31 13.52
N ALA A 99 -7.00 5.91 13.65
CA ALA A 99 -6.35 6.16 14.93
C ALA A 99 -5.58 7.50 14.98
N ALA A 100 -5.87 8.42 14.05
CA ALA A 100 -5.22 9.73 14.03
C ALA A 100 -5.77 10.61 15.18
N PRO A 101 -4.89 11.24 15.98
CA PRO A 101 -5.34 12.16 17.02
C PRO A 101 -6.00 13.40 16.40
N ALA A 102 -7.07 13.88 17.04
CA ALA A 102 -7.69 15.14 16.64
C ALA A 102 -6.72 16.30 16.89
N LEU A 103 -6.67 17.24 15.93
CA LEU A 103 -5.99 18.52 16.15
C LEU A 103 -6.82 19.34 17.13
N ASP A 104 -6.17 19.89 18.14
CA ASP A 104 -6.80 20.81 19.09
C ASP A 104 -7.04 22.16 18.41
N VAL A 105 -8.31 22.56 18.28
CA VAL A 105 -8.73 23.77 17.55
C VAL A 105 -9.77 24.51 18.37
N ASP A 106 -9.44 25.75 18.72
CA ASP A 106 -10.32 26.68 19.43
C ASP A 106 -10.86 27.78 18.51
N LEU A 107 -12.08 28.24 18.79
CA LEU A 107 -12.71 29.38 18.14
C LEU A 107 -12.82 30.53 19.14
N ASP A 108 -12.04 31.59 18.96
CA ASP A 108 -12.17 32.83 19.72
C ASP A 108 -13.06 33.82 18.98
N LEU A 109 -14.17 34.20 19.61
CA LEU A 109 -15.10 35.19 19.07
C LEU A 109 -14.99 36.47 19.90
N PRO A 110 -14.87 37.66 19.26
CA PRO A 110 -14.99 38.90 19.99
C PRO A 110 -16.37 39.00 20.65
N LYS A 111 -16.45 39.64 21.82
CA LYS A 111 -17.74 39.90 22.47
C LYS A 111 -18.65 40.66 21.51
N ALA A 112 -19.81 40.09 21.22
CA ALA A 112 -20.86 40.81 20.54
C ALA A 112 -21.36 41.92 21.46
N GLU A 113 -21.14 43.17 21.08
CA GLU A 113 -21.89 44.29 21.65
C GLU A 113 -23.34 44.14 21.20
N ILE A 114 -24.21 43.71 22.09
CA ILE A 114 -25.66 43.72 21.86
C ILE A 114 -26.12 45.13 22.26
N PRO A 115 -26.50 46.01 21.33
CA PRO A 115 -27.04 47.31 21.71
C PRO A 115 -28.35 47.09 22.44
N CYS A 116 -28.43 47.54 23.70
CA CYS A 116 -29.66 47.56 24.46
C CYS A 116 -30.55 48.66 23.89
N CYS A 117 -31.78 48.30 23.49
CA CYS A 117 -32.79 49.21 22.98
C CYS A 117 -33.24 50.23 24.03
#